data_AF-A0A7J8YGD0-F1
#
_entry.id   AF-A0A7J8YGD0-F1
#
_cell.length_a   1.000
_cell.length_b   1.000
_cell.length_c   1.000
_cell.angle_alpha   90.00
_cell.angle_beta   90.00
_cell.angle_gamma   90.00
#
_symmetry.space_group_name_H-M   'P 1'
#
loop_
_entity.id
_entity.type
_entity.pdbx_description
1 polymer ?
#
loop_
_entity_poly.entity_id
_entity_poly.type
_entity_poly.pdbx_seq_one_letter_code
_entity_poly.pdbx_strand_id
1 'polypeptide(L)'
;MFKPDNPFCRVILRPSYVYKGIFLHIPRCFALRYLNGVDGIVTLQVSEGKKWPVRCIYGQSSWKFSKGWAEFVLDNNLDEGDVCVFELISTKEIVLKVTIFRVLEDGVAVNQL
;
A
#
# COMPACT_ATOMS: atom_id res chain seq x y z
N MET A 1 -1.40 -18.78 6.93
CA MET A 1 -1.81 -17.78 5.91
C MET A 1 -2.02 -16.46 6.62
N PHE A 2 -1.27 -15.40 6.28
CA PHE A 2 -1.41 -14.11 6.94
C PHE A 2 -2.77 -13.48 6.62
N LYS A 3 -3.54 -13.13 7.64
CA LYS A 3 -4.86 -12.50 7.54
C LYS A 3 -5.05 -11.53 8.72
N PRO A 4 -5.13 -10.22 8.45
CA PRO A 4 -5.49 -9.25 9.48
C PRO A 4 -6.94 -9.41 9.97
N ASP A 5 -7.20 -8.92 11.20
CA ASP A 5 -8.54 -8.92 11.80
C ASP A 5 -9.42 -7.79 11.25
N ASN A 6 -8.82 -6.62 10.95
CA ASN A 6 -9.53 -5.49 10.36
C ASN A 6 -9.74 -5.70 8.85
N PRO A 7 -10.64 -4.91 8.22
CA PRO A 7 -10.78 -4.93 6.77
C PRO A 7 -9.45 -4.63 6.06
N PHE A 8 -9.10 -5.44 5.07
CA PHE A 8 -7.85 -5.27 4.34
C PHE A 8 -8.00 -5.57 2.85
N CYS A 9 -7.03 -5.11 2.05
CA CYS A 9 -6.83 -5.56 0.67
C CYS A 9 -5.37 -5.98 0.45
N ARG A 10 -5.14 -6.82 -0.54
CA ARG A 10 -3.80 -7.28 -0.94
C ARG A 10 -3.51 -6.78 -2.34
N VAL A 11 -2.29 -6.29 -2.56
CA VAL A 11 -1.82 -5.81 -3.85
C VAL A 11 -0.46 -6.43 -4.11
N ILE A 12 -0.32 -7.08 -5.26
CA ILE A 12 0.97 -7.47 -5.81
C ILE A 12 1.50 -6.28 -6.61
N LEU A 13 2.70 -5.82 -6.28
CA LEU A 13 3.31 -4.67 -6.93
C LEU A 13 3.72 -5.01 -8.36
N ARG A 14 3.33 -4.14 -9.29
CA ARG A 14 3.63 -4.22 -10.72
C ARG A 14 4.61 -3.12 -11.10
N PRO A 15 5.31 -3.21 -12.24
CA PRO A 15 6.26 -2.16 -12.69
C PRO A 15 5.69 -0.75 -12.71
N SER A 16 4.40 -0.60 -13.04
CA SER A 16 3.71 0.71 -13.03
C SER A 16 3.46 1.28 -11.63
N TYR A 17 3.50 0.44 -10.60
CA TYR A 17 3.34 0.87 -9.21
C TYR A 17 4.68 1.27 -8.59
N VAL A 18 5.81 0.78 -9.09
CA VAL A 18 7.13 1.03 -8.47
C VAL A 18 8.09 1.87 -9.34
N TYR A 19 8.00 1.81 -10.68
CA TYR A 19 8.97 2.48 -11.56
C TYR A 19 8.39 3.57 -12.47
N LYS A 20 7.20 3.37 -13.07
CA LYS A 20 6.64 4.25 -14.12
C LYS A 20 5.35 4.92 -13.69
N GLY A 21 5.33 6.25 -13.60
CA GLY A 21 4.15 7.03 -13.18
C GLY A 21 3.84 6.96 -11.68
N ILE A 22 4.36 5.92 -10.99
CA ILE A 22 4.37 5.66 -9.55
C ILE A 22 3.06 6.12 -8.89
N PHE A 23 1.96 5.51 -9.34
CA PHE A 23 0.67 5.55 -8.65
C PHE A 23 0.18 4.12 -8.43
N LEU A 24 -0.46 3.89 -7.29
CA LEU A 24 -1.01 2.59 -6.93
C LEU A 24 -2.53 2.62 -7.00
N HIS A 25 -3.13 1.78 -7.85
CA HIS A 25 -4.57 1.57 -7.85
C HIS A 25 -4.99 0.64 -6.71
N ILE A 26 -5.99 1.04 -5.93
CA ILE A 26 -6.53 0.24 -4.83
C ILE A 26 -7.65 -0.66 -5.35
N PRO A 27 -7.70 -1.94 -4.93
CA PRO A 27 -8.78 -2.85 -5.33
C PRO A 27 -10.16 -2.23 -5.14
N ARG A 28 -10.93 -2.16 -6.23
CA ARG A 28 -12.17 -1.39 -6.32
C ARG A 28 -13.17 -1.71 -5.21
N CYS A 29 -13.36 -2.99 -4.87
CA CYS A 29 -14.29 -3.41 -3.82
C CYS A 29 -13.90 -2.88 -2.43
N PHE A 30 -12.60 -2.85 -2.12
CA PHE A 30 -12.11 -2.29 -0.87
C PHE A 30 -12.26 -0.77 -0.87
N ALA A 31 -11.84 -0.11 -1.96
CA ALA A 31 -11.91 1.34 -2.07
C ALA A 31 -13.35 1.87 -2.00
N LEU A 32 -14.31 1.25 -2.69
CA LEU A 32 -15.72 1.64 -2.63
C LEU A 32 -16.34 1.50 -1.24
N ARG A 33 -15.82 0.61 -0.40
CA ARG A 33 -16.39 0.38 0.92
C ARG A 33 -15.76 1.26 1.99
N TYR A 34 -14.46 1.51 1.89
CA TYR A 34 -13.68 2.13 2.96
C TYR A 34 -13.02 3.46 2.59
N LEU A 35 -12.90 3.76 1.30
CA LEU A 35 -12.29 4.99 0.78
C LEU A 35 -13.29 5.83 -0.03
N ASN A 36 -14.58 5.48 -0.01
CA ASN A 36 -15.58 6.20 -0.77
C ASN A 36 -15.71 7.65 -0.29
N GLY A 37 -15.74 8.60 -1.22
CA GLY A 37 -15.72 10.02 -0.91
C GLY A 37 -14.37 10.56 -0.45
N VAL A 38 -13.33 9.73 -0.34
CA VAL A 38 -11.97 10.21 -0.02
C VAL A 38 -11.36 10.88 -1.26
N ASP A 39 -11.05 12.16 -1.12
CA ASP A 39 -10.16 12.92 -1.98
C ASP A 39 -9.23 13.78 -1.09
N GLY A 40 -8.07 13.24 -0.75
CA GLY A 40 -7.26 13.81 0.33
C GLY A 40 -6.04 13.00 0.70
N ILE A 41 -5.47 13.29 1.88
CA ILE A 41 -4.34 12.56 2.43
C ILE A 41 -4.84 11.38 3.26
N VAL A 42 -4.28 10.20 3.00
CA VAL A 42 -4.39 9.02 3.85
C VAL A 42 -3.01 8.67 4.40
N THR A 43 -2.96 8.00 5.54
CA THR A 43 -1.68 7.62 6.16
C THR A 43 -1.38 6.15 5.93
N LEU A 44 -0.21 5.84 5.41
CA LEU A 44 0.34 4.49 5.40
C LEU A 44 1.24 4.28 6.62
N GLN A 45 1.12 3.15 7.31
CA GLN A 45 1.93 2.83 8.50
C GLN A 45 2.49 1.41 8.40
N VAL A 46 3.81 1.22 8.42
CA VAL A 46 4.42 -0.12 8.28
C VAL A 46 4.71 -0.76 9.64
N SER A 47 5.37 -0.02 10.53
CA SER A 47 5.73 -0.42 11.89
C SER A 47 5.28 0.64 12.88
N GLU A 48 5.46 0.40 14.17
CA GLU A 48 5.17 1.43 15.17
C GLU A 48 6.04 2.66 14.90
N GLY A 49 5.39 3.82 14.70
CA GLY A 49 6.05 5.12 14.51
C GLY A 49 6.29 5.53 13.05
N LYS A 50 6.60 4.62 12.13
CA LYS A 50 6.86 4.99 10.73
C LYS A 50 5.56 5.19 9.93
N LYS A 51 5.33 6.42 9.48
CA LYS A 51 4.12 6.86 8.79
C LYS A 51 4.44 7.68 7.55
N TRP A 52 3.69 7.47 6.47
CA TRP A 52 3.80 8.21 5.22
C TRP A 52 2.46 8.81 4.82
N PRO A 53 2.36 10.14 4.63
CA PRO A 53 1.18 10.76 4.07
C PRO A 53 1.13 10.53 2.55
N VAL A 54 0.06 9.92 2.05
CA VAL A 54 -0.14 9.68 0.62
C VAL A 54 -1.45 10.27 0.14
N ARG A 55 -1.44 10.93 -1.03
CA ARG A 55 -2.65 11.48 -1.64
C ARG A 55 -3.46 10.35 -2.28
N CYS A 56 -4.65 10.13 -1.74
CA CYS A 56 -5.69 9.27 -2.29
C CYS A 56 -6.66 10.11 -3.12
N ILE A 57 -6.83 9.78 -4.40
CA ILE A 57 -7.78 10.43 -5.31
C ILE A 57 -8.62 9.42 -6.05
N TYR A 58 -9.86 9.79 -6.36
CA TYR A 58 -10.69 9.04 -7.29
C TYR A 58 -10.42 9.47 -8.74
N GLY A 59 -10.18 8.51 -9.63
CA GLY A 59 -9.98 8.76 -11.04
C GLY A 59 -10.10 7.49 -11.88
N GLN A 60 -10.62 7.61 -13.10
CA GLN A 60 -10.82 6.49 -14.03
C GLN A 60 -11.49 5.28 -13.34
N SER A 61 -12.59 5.53 -12.63
CA SER A 61 -13.41 4.53 -11.93
C SER A 61 -12.78 3.77 -10.74
N SER A 62 -11.64 4.24 -10.22
CA SER A 62 -10.99 3.65 -9.04
C SER A 62 -10.29 4.70 -8.16
N TRP A 63 -9.98 4.33 -6.92
CA TRP A 63 -9.11 5.14 -6.06
C TRP A 63 -7.66 4.74 -6.29
N LYS A 64 -6.78 5.74 -6.28
CA LYS A 64 -5.35 5.52 -6.38
C LYS A 64 -4.56 6.37 -5.40
N PHE A 65 -3.45 5.82 -4.92
CA PHE A 65 -2.40 6.59 -4.25
C PHE A 65 -1.51 7.23 -5.30
N SER A 66 -1.24 8.52 -5.12
CA SER A 66 -0.51 9.36 -6.07
C SER A 66 0.68 10.03 -5.36
N LYS A 67 0.63 11.34 -5.11
CA LYS A 67 1.69 12.05 -4.38
C LYS A 67 1.98 11.35 -3.04
N GLY A 68 3.26 11.12 -2.73
CA GLY A 68 3.72 10.40 -1.54
C GLY A 68 3.85 8.88 -1.73
N TRP A 69 3.22 8.28 -2.74
CA TRP A 69 3.39 6.84 -3.00
C TRP A 69 4.83 6.50 -3.44
N ALA A 70 5.46 7.33 -4.27
CA ALA A 70 6.85 7.11 -4.69
C ALA A 70 7.84 7.18 -3.53
N GLU A 71 7.65 8.11 -2.61
CA GLU A 71 8.44 8.23 -1.38
C GLU A 71 8.27 6.98 -0.50
N PHE A 72 7.03 6.52 -0.33
CA PHE A 72 6.74 5.27 0.38
C PHE A 72 7.45 4.05 -0.26
N VAL A 73 7.44 3.95 -1.59
CA VAL A 73 8.15 2.89 -2.34
C VAL A 73 9.65 2.95 -2.09
N LEU A 74 10.26 4.12 -2.22
CA LEU A 74 11.70 4.31 -2.05
C LEU A 74 12.15 4.04 -0.61
N ASP A 75 11.48 4.63 0.38
CA ASP A 75 11.84 4.53 1.80
C ASP A 75 11.68 3.12 2.35
N ASN A 76 10.78 2.34 1.76
CA ASN A 76 10.57 0.95 2.11
C ASN A 76 11.21 0.01 1.09
N ASN A 77 12.07 0.46 0.18
CA ASN A 77 12.76 -0.36 -0.82
C ASN A 77 11.84 -1.33 -1.57
N LEU A 78 10.61 -0.93 -1.89
CA LEU A 78 9.61 -1.80 -2.53
C LEU A 78 9.96 -2.06 -3.98
N ASP A 79 9.73 -3.30 -4.42
CA ASP A 79 10.06 -3.72 -5.78
C ASP A 79 8.91 -4.46 -6.49
N GLU A 80 9.08 -4.74 -7.79
CA GLU A 80 8.14 -5.58 -8.54
C GLU A 80 8.00 -6.95 -7.86
N GLY A 81 6.77 -7.45 -7.76
CA GLY A 81 6.48 -8.76 -7.17
C GLY A 81 6.23 -8.73 -5.67
N ASP A 82 6.71 -7.72 -4.94
CA ASP A 82 6.39 -7.52 -3.53
C ASP A 82 4.87 -7.45 -3.32
N VAL A 83 4.41 -7.91 -2.16
CA VAL A 83 2.99 -7.88 -1.80
C VAL A 83 2.78 -6.94 -0.62
N CYS A 84 1.96 -5.91 -0.85
CA CYS A 84 1.48 -5.03 0.21
C CYS A 84 0.07 -5.45 0.65
N VAL A 85 -0.09 -5.69 1.95
CA VAL A 85 -1.39 -5.87 2.58
C VAL A 85 -1.75 -4.57 3.31
N PHE A 86 -2.78 -3.87 2.81
CA PHE A 86 -3.29 -2.64 3.39
C PHE A 86 -4.47 -2.96 4.30
N GLU A 87 -4.27 -2.84 5.61
CA GLU A 87 -5.26 -3.07 6.67
C GLU A 87 -5.77 -1.73 7.22
N LEU A 88 -7.09 -1.52 7.26
CA LEU A 88 -7.69 -0.30 7.79
C LEU A 88 -7.78 -0.32 9.31
N ILE A 89 -6.92 0.46 9.98
CA ILE A 89 -6.86 0.50 11.45
C ILE A 89 -7.55 1.73 12.06
N SER A 90 -7.91 2.72 11.23
CA SER A 90 -8.68 3.90 11.66
C SER A 90 -9.49 4.47 10.48
N THR A 91 -10.75 4.82 10.75
CA THR A 91 -11.68 5.45 9.79
C THR A 91 -11.88 6.95 10.00
N LYS A 92 -11.58 7.47 11.21
CA LYS A 92 -11.70 8.90 11.54
C LYS A 92 -10.61 9.71 10.84
N GLU A 93 -9.38 9.23 10.99
CA GLU A 93 -8.23 9.61 10.19
C GLU A 93 -7.86 8.35 9.42
N ILE A 94 -8.00 8.33 8.09
CA ILE A 94 -7.79 7.10 7.32
C ILE A 94 -6.33 6.67 7.47
N VAL A 95 -6.11 5.60 8.25
CA VAL A 95 -4.81 4.97 8.45
C VAL A 95 -4.88 3.54 7.95
N LEU A 96 -4.00 3.23 7.00
CA LEU A 96 -3.78 1.89 6.49
C LEU A 96 -2.46 1.36 7.02
N LYS A 97 -2.53 0.35 7.89
CA LYS A 97 -1.36 -0.44 8.27
C LYS A 97 -0.94 -1.26 7.06
N VAL A 98 0.33 -1.21 6.68
CA VAL A 98 0.89 -1.91 5.53
C VAL A 98 1.81 -3.02 6.04
N THR A 99 1.44 -4.26 5.76
CA THR A 99 2.36 -5.40 5.92
C THR A 99 2.96 -5.72 4.56
N ILE A 100 4.29 -5.72 4.47
CA ILE A 100 5.05 -5.93 3.24
C ILE A 100 5.60 -7.35 3.26
N PHE A 101 5.28 -8.13 2.22
CA PHE A 101 5.87 -9.45 1.97
C PHE A 101 6.77 -9.34 0.75
N ARG A 102 8.05 -9.63 0.94
CA ARG A 102 9.03 -9.57 -0.13
C ARG A 102 8.97 -10.80 -0.99
N VAL A 103 9.01 -10.60 -2.31
CA VAL A 103 9.39 -11.71 -3.19
C VAL A 103 10.86 -11.98 -2.94
N LEU A 104 11.19 -13.21 -2.59
CA LEU A 104 12.57 -13.68 -2.61
C LEU A 104 12.92 -13.90 -4.08
N GLU A 105 13.96 -13.25 -4.60
CA GLU A 105 14.56 -13.70 -5.85
C GLU A 105 14.98 -15.16 -5.67
N ASP A 106 14.60 -16.01 -6.62
CA ASP A 106 14.90 -17.44 -6.59
C ASP A 106 16.40 -17.67 -6.34
N GLY A 107 16.75 -18.12 -5.13
CA GLY A 107 17.95 -18.93 -4.91
C GLY A 107 19.02 -18.45 -3.94
N VAL A 108 18.86 -17.38 -3.15
CA VAL A 108 19.78 -17.16 -2.01
C VAL A 108 19.02 -16.79 -0.75
N ALA A 109 18.91 -17.78 0.15
CA ALA A 109 18.65 -17.53 1.55
C ALA A 109 19.78 -16.67 2.11
N VAL A 110 19.54 -15.37 2.25
CA VAL A 110 20.31 -14.53 3.17
C VAL A 110 19.60 -14.56 4.51
N ASN A 111 20.05 -15.50 5.35
CA ASN A 111 19.94 -15.34 6.79
C ASN A 111 20.62 -14.03 7.15
N GLN A 112 19.89 -13.02 7.61
CA GLN A 112 20.49 -11.97 8.43
C GLN A 112 19.56 -11.59 9.59
N LEU A 113 20.24 -11.46 10.73
CA LEU A 113 19.82 -11.28 12.12
C LEU A 113 19.08 -9.97 12.36
#